data_AF-A0A7K8Y9E5-F1
#
_entry.id   AF-A0A7K8Y9E5-F1
#
_cell.length_a   1.000
_cell.length_b   1.000
_cell.length_c   1.000
_cell.angle_alpha   90.00
_cell.angle_beta   90.00
_cell.angle_gamma   90.00
#
_symmetry.space_group_name_H-M   'P 1'
#
loop_
_entity.id
_entity.type
_entity.pdbx_description
1 polymer ?
#
loop_
_entity_poly.entity_id
_entity_poly.type
_entity_poly.pdbx_seq_one_letter_code
_entity_poly.pdbx_strand_id
1 'polypeptide(L)'
;HSSPVQPGDKPSEIDEVHQRKEVCHWPCRCPPVPACTPGVSLVKDGCGCCKVCAKQAREPCNEADVCDPHKSLYCDYSKDEPRYEKGVCAYLVAVGCELNGVYYLNGQTFQPNPLYKCLCISGAIGCTPVFTPRLATSPCTRVTGRKKSGQSICGLGQHKHLQSTNYRLMSAYRSLPLVLKKKCLVQATPWTPCSRTCGIGISSRVTNDNRKCEMKKEKRLCFIQPCLNNMLKKIKIPKGKPCQPTFQLPTAEKLLFSGCSSTQSYRLTFCGVCLDKRCCIPNKSKMITIQFECPNEGFFKWKMMWITSCVCQRICSAPGDIFSELKVL
;
A
#
# COMPACT_ATOMS: atom_id res chain seq x y z
N HIS A 1 -15.22 83.40 6.75
CA HIS A 1 -16.20 82.88 7.71
C HIS A 1 -16.70 81.53 7.18
N SER A 2 -16.12 80.41 7.64
CA SER A 2 -16.57 79.63 8.82
C SER A 2 -17.90 78.93 8.50
N SER A 3 -18.12 77.62 8.56
CA SER A 3 -17.45 76.43 9.11
C SER A 3 -18.18 75.18 8.54
N PRO A 4 -17.71 73.93 8.82
CA PRO A 4 -17.86 72.77 7.93
C PRO A 4 -19.11 71.90 8.18
N VAL A 5 -19.57 71.19 7.14
CA VAL A 5 -20.51 70.07 7.24
C VAL A 5 -19.70 68.77 7.27
N GLN A 6 -19.88 67.98 8.33
CA GLN A 6 -19.20 66.71 8.55
C GLN A 6 -19.60 65.65 7.50
N PRO A 7 -18.68 64.74 7.12
CA PRO A 7 -19.01 63.61 6.25
C PRO A 7 -19.90 62.62 7.01
N GLY A 8 -21.00 62.25 6.37
CA GLY A 8 -22.00 61.33 6.87
C GLY A 8 -21.46 59.99 7.35
N ASP A 9 -22.14 59.50 8.37
CA ASP A 9 -21.99 58.18 8.96
C ASP A 9 -21.91 57.09 7.89
N LYS A 10 -20.79 56.37 7.88
CA LYS A 10 -20.72 55.05 7.26
C LYS A 10 -21.79 54.17 7.93
N PRO A 11 -22.58 53.39 7.18
CA PRO A 11 -23.35 52.33 7.78
C PRO A 11 -22.36 51.40 8.47
N SER A 12 -22.47 51.32 9.79
CA SER A 12 -21.82 50.29 10.59
C SER A 12 -22.10 48.93 9.95
N GLU A 13 -21.05 48.26 9.46
CA GLU A 13 -21.05 46.81 9.31
C GLU A 13 -21.46 46.25 10.67
N ILE A 14 -22.73 45.88 10.76
CA ILE A 14 -23.21 44.99 11.81
C ILE A 14 -22.55 43.67 11.47
N ASP A 15 -21.38 43.45 12.06
CA ASP A 15 -20.76 42.15 12.18
C ASP A 15 -21.75 41.31 13.00
N GLU A 16 -22.75 40.74 12.33
CA GLU A 16 -23.63 39.73 12.89
C GLU A 16 -22.72 38.55 13.22
N VAL A 17 -22.21 38.54 14.45
CA VAL A 17 -21.57 37.40 15.09
C VAL A 17 -22.60 36.28 15.06
N HIS A 18 -22.58 35.50 13.98
CA HIS A 18 -23.46 34.36 13.78
C HIS A 18 -23.13 33.35 14.89
N GLN A 19 -23.99 33.30 15.91
CA GLN A 19 -23.86 32.36 17.02
C GLN A 19 -23.97 30.94 16.46
N ARG A 20 -22.84 30.24 16.36
CA ARG A 20 -22.78 28.82 16.00
C ARG A 20 -23.73 28.05 16.91
N LYS A 21 -24.71 27.36 16.32
CA LYS A 21 -25.67 26.57 17.09
C LYS A 21 -25.00 25.30 17.59
N GLU A 22 -24.62 25.28 18.87
CA GLU A 22 -24.10 24.06 19.51
C GLU A 22 -25.20 23.00 19.56
N VAL A 23 -24.95 21.85 18.91
CA VAL A 23 -25.90 20.73 18.85
C VAL A 23 -25.61 19.70 19.95
N CYS A 24 -24.34 19.60 20.36
CA CYS A 24 -23.89 18.67 21.39
C CYS A 24 -23.90 19.33 22.77
N HIS A 25 -24.64 18.74 23.71
CA HIS A 25 -24.70 19.20 25.11
C HIS A 25 -24.30 18.10 26.08
N TRP A 26 -23.58 18.47 27.14
CA TRP A 26 -23.15 17.56 28.21
C TRP A 26 -23.69 18.02 29.56
N PRO A 27 -24.23 17.13 30.41
CA PRO A 27 -24.39 15.68 30.22
C PRO A 27 -25.49 15.33 29.20
N CYS A 28 -25.27 14.28 28.40
CA CYS A 28 -26.22 13.90 27.34
C CYS A 28 -27.54 13.39 27.91
N ARG A 29 -28.62 13.70 27.21
CA ARG A 29 -29.94 13.12 27.45
C ARG A 29 -30.33 12.27 26.24
N CYS A 30 -30.12 10.96 26.35
CA CYS A 30 -30.36 10.05 25.24
C CYS A 30 -31.79 9.51 25.23
N PRO A 31 -32.47 9.50 24.06
CA PRO A 31 -33.72 8.78 23.89
C PRO A 31 -33.49 7.26 23.97
N PRO A 32 -34.56 6.45 24.08
CA PRO A 32 -34.48 4.99 23.95
C PRO A 32 -33.83 4.60 22.62
N VAL A 33 -33.04 3.52 22.64
CA VAL A 33 -32.31 3.04 21.45
C VAL A 33 -33.30 2.71 20.33
N PRO A 34 -33.20 3.36 19.15
CA PRO A 34 -34.14 3.15 18.07
C PRO A 34 -33.91 1.81 17.36
N ALA A 35 -34.99 1.24 16.82
CA ALA A 35 -34.91 0.12 15.89
C ALA A 35 -34.74 0.66 14.46
N CYS A 36 -33.55 0.50 13.89
CA CYS A 36 -33.25 0.98 12.55
C CYS A 36 -33.84 0.07 11.47
N THR A 37 -34.21 0.66 10.33
CA THR A 37 -34.67 -0.10 9.16
C THR A 37 -33.60 -1.08 8.67
N PRO A 38 -33.98 -2.22 8.07
CA PRO A 38 -33.02 -3.18 7.53
C PRO A 38 -32.02 -2.53 6.57
N GLY A 39 -30.74 -2.76 6.81
CA GLY A 39 -29.66 -2.17 6.03
C GLY A 39 -29.24 -0.75 6.45
N VAL A 40 -29.78 -0.18 7.53
CA VAL A 40 -29.27 1.06 8.16
C VAL A 40 -28.50 0.70 9.41
N SER A 41 -27.27 1.22 9.54
CA SER A 41 -26.43 0.95 10.70
C SER A 41 -26.92 1.70 11.95
N LEU A 42 -26.93 1.00 13.09
CA LEU A 42 -27.08 1.63 14.41
C LEU A 42 -25.69 2.11 14.88
N VAL A 43 -25.52 3.42 15.01
CA VAL A 43 -24.23 4.07 15.34
C VAL A 43 -24.38 5.01 16.53
N LYS A 44 -23.28 5.57 17.03
CA LYS A 44 -23.33 6.67 17.98
C LYS A 44 -23.51 7.99 17.24
N ASP A 45 -24.22 8.94 17.84
CA ASP A 45 -24.30 10.33 17.35
C ASP A 45 -22.91 10.97 17.24
N GLY A 46 -22.82 12.10 16.53
CA GLY A 46 -21.55 12.82 16.36
C GLY A 46 -21.00 13.43 17.64
N CYS A 47 -21.83 13.52 18.68
CA CYS A 47 -21.41 13.84 20.05
C CYS A 47 -20.77 12.65 20.79
N GLY A 48 -20.85 11.43 20.26
CA GLY A 48 -20.23 10.22 20.82
C GLY A 48 -21.00 9.56 21.96
N CYS A 49 -22.27 9.92 22.16
CA CYS A 49 -23.06 9.63 23.34
C CYS A 49 -24.25 8.71 23.08
N CYS A 50 -25.22 9.15 22.27
CA CYS A 50 -26.48 8.45 22.09
C CYS A 50 -26.44 7.51 20.88
N LYS A 51 -27.15 6.37 20.94
CA LYS A 51 -27.29 5.47 19.79
C LYS A 51 -28.38 5.99 18.86
N VAL A 52 -28.05 6.21 17.60
CA VAL A 52 -28.94 6.73 16.56
C VAL A 52 -28.82 5.88 15.29
N CYS A 53 -29.85 5.93 14.44
CA CYS A 53 -29.77 5.33 13.12
C CYS A 53 -28.94 6.24 12.20
N ALA A 54 -27.96 5.65 11.53
CA ALA A 54 -27.05 6.41 10.69
C ALA A 54 -27.77 6.94 9.44
N LYS A 55 -27.46 8.19 9.07
CA LYS A 55 -27.98 8.84 7.87
C LYS A 55 -27.46 8.16 6.60
N GLN A 56 -28.33 8.00 5.63
CA GLN A 56 -28.08 7.31 4.36
C GLN A 56 -27.66 8.29 3.25
N ALA A 57 -27.28 7.78 2.09
CA ALA A 57 -26.77 8.62 1.00
C ALA A 57 -27.81 9.68 0.59
N ARG A 58 -27.35 10.93 0.44
CA ARG A 58 -28.14 12.13 0.13
C ARG A 58 -29.05 12.63 1.25
N GLU A 59 -29.00 12.05 2.44
CA GLU A 59 -29.70 12.59 3.61
C GLU A 59 -28.91 13.75 4.23
N PRO A 60 -29.60 14.72 4.86
CA PRO A 60 -28.96 15.81 5.57
C PRO A 60 -28.24 15.29 6.82
N CYS A 61 -27.05 15.80 7.06
CA CYS A 61 -26.22 15.49 8.21
C CYS A 61 -25.64 16.77 8.81
N ASN A 62 -25.19 16.69 10.06
CA ASN A 62 -24.62 17.81 10.81
C ASN A 62 -23.67 17.27 11.88
N GLU A 63 -23.25 18.11 12.81
CA GLU A 63 -22.36 17.75 13.92
C GLU A 63 -22.87 16.60 14.80
N ALA A 64 -24.18 16.42 14.96
CA ALA A 64 -24.78 15.32 15.74
C ALA A 64 -25.33 14.18 14.87
N ASP A 65 -25.90 14.50 13.70
CA ASP A 65 -26.45 13.54 12.74
C ASP A 65 -25.35 12.94 11.85
N VAL A 66 -24.91 11.72 12.19
CA VAL A 66 -23.82 11.03 11.47
C VAL A 66 -24.30 10.16 10.31
N CYS A 67 -23.53 10.16 9.22
CA CYS A 67 -23.73 9.28 8.07
C CYS A 67 -23.28 7.84 8.35
N ASP A 68 -23.82 6.88 7.59
CA ASP A 68 -23.54 5.44 7.75
C ASP A 68 -22.09 5.07 7.41
N PRO A 69 -21.24 4.80 8.42
CA PRO A 69 -19.83 4.49 8.20
C PRO A 69 -19.65 3.10 7.57
N HIS A 70 -20.57 2.16 7.81
CA HIS A 70 -20.50 0.83 7.22
C HIS A 70 -20.81 0.85 5.72
N LYS A 71 -21.46 1.91 5.24
CA LYS A 71 -21.65 2.20 3.81
C LYS A 71 -20.65 3.19 3.25
N SER A 72 -19.61 3.51 4.01
CA SER A 72 -18.58 4.48 3.63
C SER A 72 -19.16 5.85 3.23
N LEU A 73 -20.17 6.31 3.97
CA LEU A 73 -20.72 7.65 3.80
C LEU A 73 -20.00 8.63 4.74
N TYR A 74 -19.72 9.84 4.25
CA TYR A 74 -19.25 10.97 5.05
C TYR A 74 -20.19 12.16 4.88
N CYS A 75 -20.19 13.06 5.85
CA CYS A 75 -20.97 14.30 5.75
C CYS A 75 -20.19 15.34 4.93
N ASP A 76 -20.68 15.67 3.74
CA ASP A 76 -20.10 16.69 2.87
C ASP A 76 -20.72 18.07 3.14
N TYR A 77 -19.93 18.98 3.68
CA TYR A 77 -20.32 20.36 4.01
C TYR A 77 -19.98 21.38 2.92
N SER A 78 -19.41 20.94 1.79
CA SER A 78 -18.86 21.84 0.75
C SER A 78 -19.88 22.80 0.14
N LYS A 79 -21.19 22.50 0.27
CA LYS A 79 -22.28 23.35 -0.24
C LYS A 79 -22.82 24.36 0.77
N ASP A 80 -22.35 24.30 2.01
CA ASP A 80 -22.79 25.18 3.12
C ASP A 80 -21.68 26.18 3.50
N GLU A 81 -20.74 26.45 2.59
CA GLU A 81 -19.71 27.48 2.76
C GLU A 81 -20.36 28.87 2.82
N PRO A 82 -20.04 29.73 3.81
CA PRO A 82 -18.96 29.63 4.80
C PRO A 82 -19.36 29.07 6.19
N ARG A 83 -20.61 28.61 6.37
CA ARG A 83 -21.16 28.23 7.69
C ARG A 83 -20.73 26.83 8.16
N TYR A 84 -20.66 25.86 7.25
CA TYR A 84 -20.27 24.47 7.54
C TYR A 84 -21.09 23.80 8.67
N GLU A 85 -22.36 24.16 8.83
CA GLU A 85 -23.25 23.63 9.86
C GLU A 85 -24.11 22.47 9.34
N LYS A 86 -24.42 22.46 8.04
CA LYS A 86 -25.29 21.48 7.39
C LYS A 86 -24.58 20.85 6.21
N GLY A 87 -24.45 19.52 6.24
CA GLY A 87 -23.90 18.75 5.15
C GLY A 87 -24.93 17.79 4.58
N VAL A 88 -24.50 17.07 3.53
CA VAL A 88 -25.26 15.97 2.94
C VAL A 88 -24.38 14.73 2.95
N CYS A 89 -24.95 13.58 3.31
CA CYS A 89 -24.23 12.32 3.31
C CYS A 89 -23.84 11.93 1.88
N ALA A 90 -22.57 12.05 1.57
CA ALA A 90 -21.97 11.64 0.31
C ALA A 90 -21.18 10.34 0.53
N TYR A 91 -21.05 9.54 -0.52
CA TYR A 91 -20.05 8.47 -0.48
C TYR A 91 -18.70 9.10 -0.33
N LEU A 92 -17.88 8.58 0.57
CA LEU A 92 -16.45 8.91 0.63
C LEU A 92 -15.97 8.87 -0.82
N VAL A 93 -15.60 10.05 -1.32
CA VAL A 93 -14.83 10.16 -2.57
C VAL A 93 -13.52 9.52 -2.18
N ALA A 94 -13.51 8.20 -2.27
CA ALA A 94 -12.45 7.48 -1.62
C ALA A 94 -11.17 7.91 -2.33
N VAL A 95 -10.11 8.06 -1.54
CA VAL A 95 -8.83 8.54 -2.03
C VAL A 95 -8.53 7.79 -3.33
N GLY A 96 -8.43 8.53 -4.43
CA GLY A 96 -8.06 7.93 -5.69
C GLY A 96 -6.70 7.27 -5.56
N CYS A 97 -6.48 6.22 -6.34
CA CYS A 97 -5.22 5.50 -6.31
C CYS A 97 -4.25 6.20 -7.26
N GLU A 98 -3.06 6.53 -6.78
CA GLU A 98 -1.98 6.96 -7.67
C GLU A 98 -1.15 5.74 -8.07
N LEU A 99 -1.04 5.49 -9.37
CA LEU A 99 -0.14 4.47 -9.92
C LEU A 99 0.66 5.06 -11.08
N ASN A 100 1.99 5.05 -10.96
CA ASN A 100 2.92 5.60 -11.94
C ASN A 100 2.67 7.09 -12.29
N GLY A 101 2.26 7.90 -11.30
CA GLY A 101 1.94 9.32 -11.49
C GLY A 101 0.59 9.57 -12.19
N VAL A 102 -0.17 8.52 -12.49
CA VAL A 102 -1.54 8.61 -13.01
C VAL A 102 -2.51 8.44 -11.84
N TYR A 103 -3.42 9.40 -11.69
CA TYR A 103 -4.45 9.37 -10.66
C TYR A 103 -5.68 8.62 -11.17
N TYR A 104 -6.08 7.58 -10.45
CA TYR A 104 -7.26 6.78 -10.73
C TYR A 104 -8.33 7.08 -9.69
N LEU A 105 -9.54 7.42 -10.15
CA LEU A 105 -10.69 7.63 -9.28
C LEU A 105 -11.05 6.34 -8.55
N ASN A 106 -11.63 6.47 -7.36
CA ASN A 106 -12.17 5.33 -6.65
C ASN A 106 -13.24 4.61 -7.49
N GLY A 107 -13.15 3.29 -7.59
CA GLY A 107 -13.97 2.45 -8.47
C GLY A 107 -13.50 2.39 -9.92
N GLN A 108 -12.47 3.17 -10.30
CA GLN A 108 -11.94 3.15 -11.65
C GLN A 108 -11.18 1.85 -11.90
N THR A 109 -11.60 1.16 -12.97
CA THR A 109 -10.88 -0.02 -13.46
C THR A 109 -9.92 0.40 -14.56
N PHE A 110 -8.66 -0.01 -14.48
CA PHE A 110 -7.62 0.29 -15.46
C PHE A 110 -6.80 -0.95 -15.77
N GLN A 111 -6.20 -1.00 -16.95
CA GLN A 111 -5.43 -2.14 -17.40
C GLN A 111 -3.96 -1.71 -17.58
N PRO A 112 -3.13 -1.77 -16.52
CA PRO A 112 -1.75 -1.34 -16.61
C PRO A 112 -0.92 -2.31 -17.47
N ASN A 113 -1.38 -3.55 -17.64
CA ASN A 113 -0.76 -4.52 -18.54
C ASN A 113 -1.82 -5.43 -19.21
N PRO A 114 -1.49 -6.07 -20.35
CA PRO A 114 -2.44 -6.92 -21.07
C PRO A 114 -2.96 -8.14 -20.29
N LEU A 115 -2.29 -8.53 -19.21
CA LEU A 115 -2.55 -9.75 -18.45
C LEU A 115 -3.44 -9.51 -17.23
N TYR A 116 -3.53 -8.28 -16.73
CA TYR A 116 -4.20 -7.93 -15.49
C TYR A 116 -5.05 -6.67 -15.63
N LYS A 117 -6.28 -6.75 -15.11
CA LYS A 117 -7.20 -5.63 -14.95
C LYS A 117 -7.21 -5.24 -13.48
N CYS A 118 -6.91 -3.99 -13.18
CA CYS A 118 -6.80 -3.46 -11.83
C CYS A 118 -7.97 -2.54 -11.51
N LEU A 119 -8.42 -2.55 -10.26
CA LEU A 119 -9.50 -1.75 -9.73
C LEU A 119 -8.97 -0.94 -8.54
N CYS A 120 -9.16 0.37 -8.59
CA CYS A 120 -8.89 1.24 -7.45
C CYS A 120 -10.08 1.19 -6.49
N ILE A 121 -9.85 0.85 -5.22
CA ILE A 121 -10.84 0.97 -4.14
C ILE A 121 -10.18 1.66 -2.96
N SER A 122 -10.62 2.87 -2.63
CA SER A 122 -10.27 3.59 -1.40
C SER A 122 -8.77 3.68 -1.13
N GLY A 123 -8.00 4.07 -2.15
CA GLY A 123 -6.54 4.23 -2.10
C GLY A 123 -5.76 2.91 -2.21
N ALA A 124 -6.44 1.77 -2.32
CA ALA A 124 -5.85 0.46 -2.54
C ALA A 124 -6.12 -0.03 -3.97
N ILE A 125 -5.11 -0.62 -4.61
CA ILE A 125 -5.22 -1.17 -5.97
C ILE A 125 -5.33 -2.69 -5.87
N GLY A 126 -6.44 -3.26 -6.36
CA GLY A 126 -6.64 -4.71 -6.48
C GLY A 126 -6.62 -5.14 -7.94
N CYS A 127 -5.79 -6.11 -8.32
CA CYS A 127 -5.67 -6.56 -9.72
C CYS A 127 -6.13 -8.01 -9.91
N THR A 128 -6.88 -8.26 -10.98
CA THR A 128 -7.36 -9.58 -11.39
C THR A 128 -6.78 -9.95 -12.76
N PRO A 129 -6.42 -11.22 -13.01
CA PRO A 129 -5.91 -11.66 -14.31
C PRO A 129 -7.03 -11.67 -15.37
N VAL A 130 -6.70 -11.30 -16.61
CA VAL A 130 -7.65 -11.17 -17.75
C VAL A 130 -7.64 -12.43 -18.65
N PHE A 131 -7.01 -13.53 -18.25
CA PHE A 131 -6.98 -14.74 -19.06
C PHE A 131 -8.39 -15.33 -19.25
N THR A 132 -8.87 -15.37 -20.48
CA THR A 132 -9.98 -16.24 -20.89
C THR A 132 -9.45 -17.68 -21.03
N PRO A 133 -9.84 -18.64 -20.18
CA PRO A 133 -9.41 -20.02 -20.37
C PRO A 133 -10.00 -20.56 -21.67
N ARG A 134 -9.16 -20.95 -22.63
CA ARG A 134 -9.62 -21.85 -23.70
C ARG A 134 -9.93 -23.18 -23.04
N LEU A 135 -11.20 -23.56 -23.00
CA LEU A 135 -11.65 -24.90 -22.61
C LEU A 135 -10.92 -25.90 -23.51
N ALA A 136 -10.02 -26.68 -22.93
CA ALA A 136 -9.40 -27.80 -23.63
C ALA A 136 -10.49 -28.83 -23.92
N THR A 137 -10.77 -29.04 -25.21
CA THR A 137 -11.60 -30.13 -25.71
C THR A 137 -11.08 -31.44 -25.15
N SER A 138 -11.88 -32.12 -24.31
CA SER A 138 -11.54 -33.43 -23.76
C SER A 138 -11.44 -34.47 -24.88
N PRO A 139 -10.34 -35.25 -25.02
CA PRO A 139 -10.31 -36.36 -25.96
C PRO A 139 -10.98 -37.58 -25.33
N CYS A 140 -12.31 -37.68 -25.45
CA CYS A 140 -12.98 -38.96 -25.33
C CYS A 140 -13.15 -39.54 -26.73
N THR A 141 -12.21 -40.38 -27.17
CA THR A 141 -12.36 -41.17 -28.39
C THR A 141 -13.48 -42.19 -28.18
N ARG A 142 -14.63 -41.97 -28.82
CA ARG A 142 -15.65 -43.01 -28.99
C ARG A 142 -15.11 -44.03 -30.00
N VAL A 143 -14.76 -45.22 -29.54
CA VAL A 143 -14.55 -46.36 -30.43
C VAL A 143 -15.93 -46.87 -30.83
N THR A 144 -16.34 -46.59 -32.07
CA THR A 144 -17.48 -47.23 -32.72
C THR A 144 -17.06 -48.64 -33.15
N GLY A 145 -17.56 -49.69 -32.49
CA GLY A 145 -17.20 -51.06 -32.85
C GLY A 145 -17.91 -52.16 -32.05
N ARG A 146 -19.16 -52.44 -32.41
CA ARG A 146 -19.88 -53.74 -32.40
C ARG A 146 -19.51 -54.82 -31.34
N LYS A 147 -20.53 -55.08 -30.49
CA LYS A 147 -20.90 -56.33 -29.80
C LYS A 147 -20.06 -56.84 -28.61
N LYS A 148 -20.79 -56.94 -27.49
CA LYS A 148 -20.67 -57.76 -26.27
C LYS A 148 -20.12 -57.07 -25.02
N SER A 149 -20.88 -57.31 -23.95
CA SER A 149 -20.70 -56.97 -22.55
C SER A 149 -19.25 -56.99 -22.07
N GLY A 150 -18.81 -55.89 -21.45
CA GLY A 150 -17.54 -55.80 -20.74
C GLY A 150 -17.32 -54.38 -20.22
N GLN A 151 -17.46 -54.22 -18.91
CA GLN A 151 -17.14 -53.06 -18.06
C GLN A 151 -16.38 -51.89 -18.72
N SER A 152 -16.98 -50.69 -18.67
CA SER A 152 -16.17 -49.47 -18.62
C SER A 152 -15.39 -49.49 -17.31
N ILE A 153 -14.11 -49.86 -17.38
CA ILE A 153 -13.20 -49.78 -16.24
C ILE A 153 -12.86 -48.30 -16.02
N CYS A 154 -13.76 -47.58 -15.34
CA CYS A 154 -13.34 -46.46 -14.51
C CYS A 154 -12.81 -47.08 -13.22
N GLY A 155 -11.50 -47.39 -13.21
CA GLY A 155 -10.84 -47.89 -12.02
C GLY A 155 -10.94 -46.87 -10.88
N LEU A 156 -11.76 -47.17 -9.89
CA LEU A 156 -11.71 -46.56 -8.57
C LEU A 156 -10.48 -47.14 -7.85
N GLY A 157 -9.33 -46.51 -8.03
CA GLY A 157 -8.09 -46.99 -7.43
C GLY A 157 -6.93 -46.00 -7.61
N GLN A 158 -6.44 -45.49 -6.49
CA GLN A 158 -5.25 -44.64 -6.33
C GLN A 158 -5.43 -43.16 -6.72
N HIS A 159 -5.96 -42.39 -5.76
CA HIS A 159 -5.69 -40.95 -5.62
C HIS A 159 -4.22 -40.70 -5.20
N LYS A 160 -3.28 -41.20 -5.97
CA LYS A 160 -1.87 -40.78 -5.93
C LYS A 160 -1.41 -40.67 -7.36
N HIS A 161 -0.93 -39.47 -7.72
CA HIS A 161 -0.20 -39.19 -8.96
C HIS A 161 -1.03 -38.98 -10.24
N LEU A 162 -1.96 -38.02 -10.24
CA LEU A 162 -2.38 -37.35 -11.48
C LEU A 162 -2.62 -35.84 -11.26
N GLN A 163 -1.56 -35.12 -10.87
CA GLN A 163 -1.48 -33.66 -11.04
C GLN A 163 -0.32 -33.33 -11.97
N SER A 164 -0.37 -33.91 -13.18
CA SER A 164 0.40 -33.43 -14.33
C SER A 164 -0.56 -32.72 -15.28
N THR A 165 -1.10 -31.59 -14.83
CA THR A 165 -1.57 -30.55 -15.75
C THR A 165 -0.56 -29.43 -15.66
N ASN A 166 0.23 -29.28 -16.72
CA ASN A 166 1.16 -28.18 -16.95
C ASN A 166 0.38 -26.86 -17.14
N TYR A 167 -0.23 -26.35 -16.07
CA TYR A 167 -0.53 -24.93 -15.95
C TYR A 167 0.71 -24.30 -15.31
N ARG A 168 1.56 -23.65 -16.10
CA ARG A 168 2.47 -22.64 -15.54
C ARG A 168 1.60 -21.46 -15.13
N LEU A 169 0.97 -21.55 -13.95
CA LEU A 169 0.40 -20.39 -13.28
C LEU A 169 1.53 -19.36 -13.18
N MET A 170 1.26 -18.13 -13.61
CA MET A 170 2.22 -17.04 -13.56
C MET A 170 2.89 -16.94 -12.18
N SER A 171 4.17 -16.53 -12.18
CA SER A 171 5.07 -16.51 -11.03
C SER A 171 4.57 -15.75 -9.79
N ALA A 172 3.48 -14.98 -9.89
CA ALA A 172 2.78 -14.37 -8.75
C ALA A 172 2.17 -15.39 -7.77
N TYR A 173 1.85 -16.58 -8.27
CA TYR A 173 1.30 -17.71 -7.52
C TYR A 173 2.29 -18.88 -7.45
N ARG A 174 3.60 -18.62 -7.41
CA ARG A 174 4.43 -19.56 -6.67
C ARG A 174 3.93 -19.50 -5.24
N SER A 175 3.51 -20.63 -4.70
CA SER A 175 3.31 -20.84 -3.27
C SER A 175 4.42 -20.08 -2.54
N LEU A 176 4.08 -18.97 -1.87
CA LEU A 176 5.02 -18.25 -1.01
C LEU A 176 5.69 -19.33 -0.16
N PRO A 177 7.03 -19.39 -0.03
CA PRO A 177 7.70 -20.52 0.59
C PRO A 177 7.08 -20.81 1.97
N LEU A 178 6.22 -21.84 2.00
CA LEU A 178 5.37 -22.13 3.15
C LEU A 178 6.24 -22.89 4.15
N VAL A 179 6.85 -22.15 5.07
CA VAL A 179 7.60 -22.75 6.16
C VAL A 179 6.65 -22.88 7.34
N LEU A 180 6.30 -24.12 7.70
CA LEU A 180 5.52 -24.37 8.91
C LEU A 180 6.41 -24.10 10.13
N LYS A 181 6.15 -23.00 10.83
CA LYS A 181 6.91 -22.60 12.02
C LYS A 181 5.93 -22.32 13.15
N LYS A 182 6.07 -23.00 14.29
CA LYS A 182 5.23 -22.80 15.49
C LYS A 182 3.72 -22.84 15.21
N LYS A 183 3.22 -23.88 14.53
CA LYS A 183 1.80 -24.04 14.12
C LYS A 183 1.26 -22.95 13.17
N CYS A 184 2.14 -22.09 12.65
CA CYS A 184 1.83 -21.04 11.70
C CYS A 184 2.31 -21.45 10.31
N LEU A 185 1.42 -21.39 9.32
CA LEU A 185 1.83 -21.51 7.92
C LEU A 185 2.43 -20.17 7.48
N VAL A 186 3.76 -20.02 7.57
CA VAL A 186 4.39 -18.73 7.30
C VAL A 186 4.36 -18.43 5.79
N GLN A 187 3.82 -17.27 5.46
CA GLN A 187 3.72 -16.66 4.15
C GLN A 187 4.37 -15.28 4.23
N ALA A 188 5.48 -15.10 3.51
CA ALA A 188 6.14 -13.81 3.36
C ALA A 188 6.33 -13.47 1.88
N THR A 189 5.86 -12.30 1.45
CA THR A 189 6.16 -11.79 0.11
C THR A 189 7.65 -11.44 0.00
N PRO A 190 8.20 -11.39 -1.22
CA PRO A 190 9.46 -10.71 -1.46
C PRO A 190 9.42 -9.26 -0.95
N TRP A 191 10.60 -8.69 -0.70
CA TRP A 191 10.72 -7.28 -0.35
C TRP A 191 10.53 -6.42 -1.60
N THR A 192 9.80 -5.31 -1.48
CA THR A 192 9.71 -4.33 -2.55
C THR A 192 11.08 -3.74 -2.88
N PRO A 193 11.27 -3.19 -4.09
CA PRO A 193 12.39 -2.31 -4.39
C PRO A 193 12.50 -1.17 -3.36
N CYS A 194 13.71 -0.63 -3.20
CA CYS A 194 13.92 0.50 -2.30
C CYS A 194 13.23 1.74 -2.87
N SER A 195 12.51 2.48 -2.03
CA SER A 195 11.79 3.69 -2.45
C SER A 195 12.70 4.80 -3.00
N ARG A 196 13.99 4.76 -2.68
CA ARG A 196 15.01 5.70 -3.19
C ARG A 196 16.17 4.94 -3.80
N THR A 197 16.66 5.42 -4.94
CA THR A 197 17.86 4.88 -5.59
C THR A 197 19.15 5.38 -4.95
N CYS A 198 19.13 6.51 -4.24
CA CYS A 198 20.24 7.01 -3.44
C CYS A 198 19.75 7.49 -2.06
N GLY A 199 20.65 7.49 -1.07
CA GLY A 199 20.31 7.82 0.32
C GLY A 199 19.54 6.70 1.02
N ILE A 200 19.12 6.96 2.25
CA ILE A 200 18.31 6.02 3.03
C ILE A 200 16.86 6.10 2.52
N GLY A 201 16.32 4.95 2.11
CA GLY A 201 14.94 4.74 1.70
C GLY A 201 14.26 3.63 2.50
N ILE A 202 13.05 3.25 2.08
CA ILE A 202 12.22 2.25 2.73
C ILE A 202 11.88 1.15 1.73
N SER A 203 11.97 -0.11 2.18
CA SER A 203 11.42 -1.26 1.47
C SER A 203 10.40 -1.94 2.37
N SER A 204 9.32 -2.46 1.80
CA SER A 204 8.25 -3.12 2.56
C SER A 204 7.96 -4.53 2.06
N ARG A 205 7.33 -5.35 2.90
CA ARG A 205 6.78 -6.65 2.52
C ARG A 205 5.55 -6.93 3.36
N VAL A 206 4.76 -7.93 2.97
CA VAL A 206 3.68 -8.45 3.80
C VAL A 206 4.09 -9.83 4.29
N THR A 207 3.98 -10.08 5.59
CA THR A 207 4.29 -11.37 6.20
C THR A 207 3.38 -11.67 7.38
N ASN A 208 3.08 -12.94 7.58
CA ASN A 208 2.40 -13.43 8.78
C ASN A 208 3.35 -14.07 9.82
N ASP A 209 4.68 -13.89 9.68
CA ASP A 209 5.70 -14.35 10.64
C ASP A 209 5.64 -13.54 11.95
N ASN A 210 4.55 -13.68 12.69
CA ASN A 210 4.37 -13.14 14.02
C ASN A 210 3.65 -14.16 14.91
N ARG A 211 3.67 -13.92 16.23
CA ARG A 211 3.12 -14.86 17.22
C ARG A 211 1.62 -15.17 17.02
N LYS A 212 0.89 -14.31 16.32
CA LYS A 212 -0.56 -14.41 16.08
C LYS A 212 -0.92 -14.88 14.66
N CYS A 213 0.06 -15.14 13.77
CA CYS A 213 -0.16 -15.51 12.37
C CYS A 213 -0.98 -14.51 11.54
N GLU A 214 -1.01 -13.24 11.94
CA GLU A 214 -1.77 -12.21 11.24
C GLU A 214 -0.94 -11.64 10.08
N MET A 215 -1.54 -11.43 8.91
CA MET A 215 -0.86 -10.73 7.81
C MET A 215 -0.57 -9.27 8.19
N LYS A 216 0.71 -8.91 8.29
CA LYS A 216 1.14 -7.55 8.63
C LYS A 216 2.15 -7.01 7.63
N LYS A 217 2.10 -5.70 7.41
CA LYS A 217 3.09 -4.98 6.60
C LYS A 217 4.34 -4.71 7.42
N GLU A 218 5.45 -5.32 7.05
CA GLU A 218 6.77 -5.03 7.60
C GLU A 218 7.50 -3.99 6.75
N LYS A 219 8.23 -3.09 7.41
CA LYS A 219 9.09 -2.08 6.76
C LYS A 219 10.53 -2.26 7.23
N ARG A 220 11.49 -2.02 6.34
CA ARG A 220 12.93 -1.96 6.64
C ARG A 220 13.58 -0.78 5.92
N LEU A 221 14.66 -0.26 6.49
CA LEU A 221 15.51 0.71 5.83
C LEU A 221 16.34 0.03 4.74
N CYS A 222 16.56 0.74 3.65
CA CYS A 222 17.45 0.34 2.56
C CYS A 222 18.35 1.52 2.17
N PHE A 223 19.63 1.25 1.92
CA PHE A 223 20.58 2.28 1.53
C PHE A 223 21.47 1.72 0.42
N ILE A 224 21.08 1.96 -0.84
CA ILE A 224 21.71 1.33 -2.01
C ILE A 224 23.03 1.99 -2.37
N GLN A 225 23.04 3.33 -2.41
CA GLN A 225 24.20 4.15 -2.70
C GLN A 225 24.05 5.55 -2.07
N PRO A 226 25.14 6.25 -1.75
CA PRO A 226 25.10 7.66 -1.35
C PRO A 226 24.67 8.56 -2.53
N CYS A 227 24.02 9.69 -2.25
CA CYS A 227 23.60 10.66 -3.29
C CYS A 227 24.74 11.55 -3.81
N LEU A 228 26.00 11.23 -3.51
CA LEU A 228 27.15 12.07 -3.85
C LEU A 228 27.62 11.79 -5.29
N ASN A 229 27.33 12.71 -6.21
CA ASN A 229 27.71 12.63 -7.63
C ASN A 229 29.23 12.46 -7.85
N ASN A 230 30.08 12.97 -6.95
CA ASN A 230 31.55 12.85 -7.06
C ASN A 230 32.10 11.52 -6.54
N MET A 231 31.35 10.74 -5.75
CA MET A 231 31.82 9.45 -5.23
C MET A 231 31.77 8.35 -6.29
N LEU A 232 30.83 8.43 -7.24
CA LEU A 232 30.76 7.51 -8.38
C LEU A 232 32.01 7.59 -9.27
N LYS A 233 32.65 8.76 -9.35
CA LYS A 233 33.91 8.98 -10.09
C LYS A 233 35.13 8.37 -9.41
N LYS A 234 35.08 8.08 -8.10
CA LYS A 234 36.18 7.47 -7.33
C LYS A 234 36.19 5.94 -7.38
N ILE A 235 35.17 5.31 -7.97
CA ILE A 235 35.10 3.85 -8.10
C ILE A 235 36.11 3.41 -9.17
N LYS A 236 37.30 3.01 -8.75
CA LYS A 236 38.35 2.47 -9.64
C LYS A 236 37.99 1.05 -10.05
N ILE A 237 37.44 0.88 -11.24
CA ILE A 237 37.18 -0.44 -11.82
C ILE A 237 38.53 -1.14 -12.05
N PRO A 238 38.79 -2.32 -11.46
CA PRO A 238 40.01 -3.07 -11.71
C PRO A 238 40.15 -3.40 -13.20
N LYS A 239 41.35 -3.18 -13.76
CA LYS A 239 41.64 -3.47 -15.17
C LYS A 239 41.28 -4.92 -15.50
N GLY A 240 40.40 -5.13 -16.49
CA GLY A 240 39.96 -6.45 -16.96
C GLY A 240 38.64 -6.98 -16.38
N LYS A 241 37.97 -6.27 -15.45
CA LYS A 241 36.61 -6.65 -14.98
C LYS A 241 35.53 -5.76 -15.59
N PRO A 242 34.39 -6.32 -16.05
CA PRO A 242 33.32 -5.54 -16.70
C PRO A 242 32.51 -4.66 -15.73
N CYS A 243 32.61 -4.90 -14.42
CA CYS A 243 31.96 -4.08 -13.39
C CYS A 243 32.62 -4.26 -12.02
N GLN A 244 32.52 -3.25 -11.17
CA GLN A 244 32.72 -3.39 -9.73
C GLN A 244 31.34 -3.31 -9.04
N PRO A 245 30.73 -4.46 -8.70
CA PRO A 245 29.35 -4.49 -8.23
C PRO A 245 29.20 -3.87 -6.84
N THR A 246 30.23 -3.91 -6.00
CA THR A 246 30.19 -3.35 -4.64
C THR A 246 31.39 -2.48 -4.33
N PHE A 247 31.17 -1.42 -3.54
CA PHE A 247 32.23 -0.60 -2.97
C PHE A 247 31.90 -0.26 -1.51
N GLN A 248 32.92 0.11 -0.76
CA GLN A 248 32.78 0.58 0.62
C GLN A 248 33.37 1.99 0.70
N LEU A 249 32.80 2.80 1.59
CA LEU A 249 33.44 4.06 1.95
C LEU A 249 34.73 3.79 2.74
N PRO A 250 35.74 4.66 2.59
CA PRO A 250 37.00 4.54 3.33
C PRO A 250 36.79 4.76 4.82
N THR A 251 35.86 5.63 5.20
CA THR A 251 35.50 5.99 6.57
C THR A 251 34.18 5.37 6.98
N ALA A 252 34.08 4.94 8.23
CA ALA A 252 32.81 4.56 8.83
C ALA A 252 32.04 5.83 9.20
N GLU A 253 30.79 5.92 8.76
CA GLU A 253 29.96 7.12 8.95
C GLU A 253 28.76 6.80 9.86
N LYS A 254 28.30 7.83 10.59
CA LYS A 254 27.03 7.76 11.30
C LYS A 254 25.89 7.92 10.31
N LEU A 255 24.83 7.14 10.49
CA LEU A 255 23.64 7.20 9.66
C LEU A 255 22.68 8.23 10.22
N LEU A 256 22.09 9.02 9.32
CA LEU A 256 21.08 10.02 9.67
C LEU A 256 19.72 9.58 9.12
N PHE A 257 18.73 9.42 9.99
CA PHE A 257 17.36 9.05 9.61
C PHE A 257 16.36 9.86 10.43
N SER A 258 15.47 10.59 9.74
CA SER A 258 14.43 11.44 10.34
C SER A 258 14.94 12.41 11.42
N GLY A 259 16.09 13.04 11.21
CA GLY A 259 16.69 13.98 12.17
C GLY A 259 17.47 13.33 13.32
N CYS A 260 17.52 12.00 13.39
CA CYS A 260 18.24 11.25 14.42
C CYS A 260 19.50 10.59 13.86
N SER A 261 20.52 10.43 14.71
CA SER A 261 21.83 9.90 14.33
C SER A 261 22.04 8.50 14.91
N SER A 262 22.76 7.63 14.20
CA SER A 262 23.11 6.32 14.75
C SER A 262 24.12 6.45 15.89
N THR A 263 23.96 5.60 16.91
CA THR A 263 24.87 5.58 18.06
C THR A 263 26.29 5.20 17.65
N GLN A 264 26.42 4.25 16.72
CA GLN A 264 27.67 3.76 16.18
C GLN A 264 27.87 4.20 14.72
N SER A 265 29.12 4.35 14.31
CA SER A 265 29.48 4.54 12.90
C SER A 265 29.56 3.20 12.18
N TYR A 266 28.97 3.10 11.00
CA TYR A 266 28.93 1.86 10.23
C TYR A 266 29.73 1.99 8.95
N ARG A 267 30.49 0.93 8.63
CA ARG A 267 31.15 0.78 7.33
C ARG A 267 30.26 -0.02 6.39
N LEU A 268 29.38 0.69 5.70
CA LEU A 268 28.42 0.09 4.77
C LEU A 268 29.07 -0.33 3.44
N THR A 269 28.52 -1.39 2.87
CA THR A 269 28.78 -1.81 1.49
C THR A 269 27.65 -1.30 0.60
N PHE A 270 28.00 -0.61 -0.47
CA PHE A 270 27.07 -0.03 -1.43
C PHE A 270 27.17 -0.75 -2.78
N CYS A 271 26.11 -0.66 -3.58
CA CYS A 271 26.14 -1.12 -4.96
C CYS A 271 26.83 -0.07 -5.85
N GLY A 272 27.78 -0.51 -6.67
CA GLY A 272 28.52 0.33 -7.61
C GLY A 272 27.79 0.56 -8.93
N VAL A 273 28.57 0.86 -9.98
CA VAL A 273 28.05 1.15 -11.32
C VAL A 273 28.47 0.06 -12.30
N CYS A 274 27.56 -0.31 -13.20
CA CYS A 274 27.84 -1.21 -14.32
C CYS A 274 28.06 -0.37 -15.59
N LEU A 275 29.14 -0.63 -16.33
CA LEU A 275 29.50 0.16 -17.53
C LEU A 275 28.50 -0.03 -18.70
N ASP A 276 27.86 -1.20 -18.78
CA ASP A 276 27.04 -1.60 -19.94
C ASP A 276 25.57 -1.13 -19.88
N LYS A 277 25.28 0.05 -19.33
CA LYS A 277 23.90 0.57 -19.12
C LYS A 277 22.97 -0.39 -18.33
N ARG A 278 23.56 -1.32 -17.58
CA ARG A 278 22.87 -2.28 -16.70
C ARG A 278 22.64 -1.66 -15.32
N CYS A 279 21.56 -2.05 -14.65
CA CYS A 279 21.31 -1.63 -13.28
C CYS A 279 22.05 -2.54 -12.30
N CYS A 280 22.78 -1.93 -11.37
CA CYS A 280 23.41 -2.62 -10.26
C CYS A 280 22.42 -2.70 -9.10
N ILE A 281 21.91 -3.89 -8.82
CA ILE A 281 20.93 -4.11 -7.74
C ILE A 281 21.47 -5.06 -6.67
N PRO A 282 21.03 -4.93 -5.40
CA PRO A 282 21.41 -5.86 -4.34
C PRO A 282 20.97 -7.30 -4.68
N ASN A 283 21.87 -8.27 -4.56
CA ASN A 283 21.59 -9.69 -4.77
C ASN A 283 21.42 -10.40 -3.42
N LYS A 284 22.45 -10.31 -2.56
CA LYS A 284 22.41 -10.88 -1.21
C LYS A 284 22.43 -9.74 -0.18
N SER A 285 21.57 -9.88 0.82
CA SER A 285 21.50 -8.95 1.94
C SER A 285 21.22 -9.67 3.24
N LYS A 286 21.70 -9.09 4.34
CA LYS A 286 21.36 -9.49 5.71
C LYS A 286 20.48 -8.42 6.33
N MET A 287 19.70 -8.78 7.34
CA MET A 287 18.92 -7.81 8.11
C MET A 287 19.69 -7.51 9.40
N ILE A 288 20.01 -6.24 9.62
CA ILE A 288 20.62 -5.78 10.87
C ILE A 288 19.69 -4.82 11.59
N THR A 289 19.89 -4.65 12.90
CA THR A 289 19.14 -3.68 13.69
C THR A 289 20.06 -2.52 14.05
N ILE A 290 19.64 -1.30 13.74
CA ILE A 290 20.38 -0.07 14.00
C ILE A 290 19.64 0.72 15.06
N GLN A 291 20.38 1.23 16.04
CA GLN A 291 19.86 2.11 17.07
C GLN A 291 20.16 3.57 16.69
N PHE A 292 19.10 4.37 16.65
CA PHE A 292 19.18 5.81 16.42
C PHE A 292 18.89 6.54 17.74
N GLU A 293 19.63 7.61 17.96
CA GLU A 293 19.51 8.51 19.10
C GLU A 293 19.17 9.90 18.58
N CYS A 294 18.10 10.46 19.15
CA CYS A 294 17.57 11.76 18.79
C CYS A 294 17.87 12.73 19.94
N PRO A 295 18.21 14.00 19.66
CA PRO A 295 18.61 14.96 20.70
C PRO A 295 17.58 15.11 21.85
N ASN A 296 16.28 14.93 21.57
CA ASN A 296 15.21 15.18 22.53
C ASN A 296 14.13 14.06 22.63
N GLU A 297 14.24 12.97 21.86
CA GLU A 297 13.17 11.94 21.73
C GLU A 297 13.61 10.54 22.18
N GLY A 298 14.78 10.43 22.81
CA GLY A 298 15.34 9.16 23.27
C GLY A 298 15.96 8.34 22.13
N PHE A 299 15.89 7.00 22.26
CA PHE A 299 16.45 6.08 21.26
C PHE A 299 15.38 5.15 20.70
N PHE A 300 15.53 4.79 19.43
CA PHE A 300 14.68 3.79 18.78
C PHE A 300 15.50 2.85 17.91
N LYS A 301 14.93 1.68 17.59
CA LYS A 301 15.61 0.63 16.81
C LYS A 301 14.90 0.39 15.48
N TRP A 302 15.65 0.41 14.37
CA TRP A 302 15.14 0.08 13.03
C TRP A 302 15.87 -1.12 12.43
N LYS A 303 15.12 -1.94 11.70
CA LYS A 303 15.69 -2.98 10.84
C LYS A 303 16.17 -2.36 9.54
N MET A 304 17.39 -2.67 9.15
CA MET A 304 18.03 -2.19 7.93
C MET A 304 18.56 -3.36 7.08
N MET A 305 18.45 -3.22 5.76
CA MET A 305 19.06 -4.11 4.79
C MET A 305 20.56 -3.83 4.67
N TRP A 306 21.38 -4.79 5.08
CA TRP A 306 22.83 -4.79 4.94
C TRP A 306 23.24 -5.53 3.67
N ILE A 307 23.72 -4.79 2.68
CA ILE A 307 24.11 -5.35 1.37
C ILE A 307 25.41 -6.14 1.52
N THR A 308 25.44 -7.37 1.03
CA THR A 308 26.66 -8.20 0.99
C THR A 308 27.16 -8.43 -0.42
N SER A 309 26.27 -8.46 -1.42
CA SER A 309 26.66 -8.51 -2.83
C SER A 309 25.62 -7.83 -3.72
N CYS A 310 26.07 -7.32 -4.86
CA CYS A 310 25.22 -6.75 -5.91
C CYS A 310 25.46 -7.48 -7.25
N VAL A 311 24.50 -7.37 -8.16
CA VAL A 311 24.53 -7.98 -9.49
C VAL A 311 24.08 -6.97 -10.54
N CYS A 312 24.72 -6.99 -11.71
CA CYS A 312 24.32 -6.18 -12.86
C CYS A 312 23.24 -6.90 -13.66
N GLN A 313 22.02 -6.35 -13.68
CA GLN A 313 20.91 -6.86 -14.48
C GLN A 313 20.52 -5.88 -15.59
N ARG A 314 19.98 -6.40 -16.69
CA ARG A 314 19.46 -5.57 -17.79
C ARG A 314 18.07 -5.00 -17.49
N ILE A 315 17.34 -5.63 -16.58
CA ILE A 315 16.00 -5.20 -16.17
C ILE A 315 16.15 -4.36 -14.92
N CYS A 316 15.67 -3.13 -15.00
CA CYS A 316 15.75 -2.14 -13.94
C CYS A 316 14.35 -1.92 -13.37
N SER A 317 14.12 -2.28 -12.11
CA SER A 317 12.88 -1.91 -11.42
C SER A 317 12.93 -0.44 -11.05
N ALA A 318 11.97 0.34 -11.52
CA ALA A 318 11.81 1.72 -11.07
C ALA A 318 11.34 1.75 -9.59
N PRO A 319 11.74 2.75 -8.78
CA PRO A 319 11.40 2.83 -7.34
C PRO A 319 9.90 2.97 -7.00
N GLY A 320 9.00 2.82 -7.98
CA GLY A 320 7.54 2.80 -7.81
C GLY A 320 6.82 1.69 -8.60
N ASP A 321 7.52 0.85 -9.37
CA ASP A 321 6.89 -0.19 -10.19
C ASP A 321 6.79 -1.52 -9.43
N ILE A 322 5.63 -1.74 -8.81
CA ILE A 322 5.27 -2.93 -8.02
C ILE A 322 5.15 -4.19 -8.91
N PHE A 323 5.06 -4.05 -10.23
CA PHE A 323 4.84 -5.14 -11.18
C PHE A 323 6.10 -5.60 -11.92
N SER A 324 7.25 -4.98 -11.65
CA SER A 324 8.54 -5.29 -12.31
C SER A 324 8.95 -6.78 -12.30
N GLU A 325 8.40 -7.58 -11.37
CA GLU A 325 8.71 -9.01 -11.21
C GLU A 325 7.78 -9.94 -12.04
N LEU A 326 6.71 -9.43 -12.66
CA LEU A 326 5.77 -10.23 -13.44
C LEU A 326 6.23 -10.34 -14.89
N LYS A 327 6.56 -11.55 -15.34
CA LYS A 327 6.97 -11.84 -16.73
C LYS A 327 6.02 -12.85 -17.37
N VAL A 328 5.72 -12.64 -18.66
CA VAL A 328 5.23 -13.69 -19.57
C VAL A 328 6.42 -14.58 -19.93
N LEU A 329 6.27 -15.88 -19.70
CA LEU A 329 7.16 -16.92 -20.22
C LEU A 329 6.55 -17.50 -21.50
#